data_AF-A0A7C6LE94-F1
#
_entry.id   AF-A0A7C6LE94-F1
#
_cell.length_a   1.000
_cell.length_b   1.000
_cell.length_c   1.000
_cell.angle_alpha   90.00
_cell.angle_beta   90.00
_cell.angle_gamma   90.00
#
_symmetry.space_group_name_H-M   'P 1'
#
loop_
_entity.id
_entity.type
_entity.pdbx_description
1 polymer ?
#
loop_
_entity_poly.entity_id
_entity_poly.type
_entity_poly.pdbx_seq_one_letter_code
_entity_poly.pdbx_strand_id
1 'polypeptide(L)'
;MLTDPPDDAHALLCTARLAAHLPDRQTAAALTGKIAATLPHARFFIAQAPVTKYGLTPLHFAPSPGAPLRELFTKEQIDGQLESLLERQEEDGGWPVDWTLPSPAARSEWRGKVTLDALSVLAAYGRIEVC
;
A
#
# COMPACT_ATOMS: atom_id res chain seq x y z
N MET A 1 6.38 7.86 23.46
CA MET A 1 5.14 7.60 22.69
C MET A 1 5.03 8.66 21.59
N LEU A 2 4.70 8.33 20.32
CA LEU A 2 4.38 9.36 19.31
C LEU A 2 3.25 10.26 19.84
N THR A 3 3.56 11.50 20.21
CA THR A 3 2.61 12.48 20.76
C THR A 3 1.74 13.11 19.69
N ASP A 4 2.19 13.07 18.44
CA ASP A 4 1.46 13.54 17.27
C ASP A 4 1.71 12.54 16.12
N PRO A 5 0.79 11.61 15.84
CA PRO A 5 0.97 10.67 14.76
C PRO A 5 0.92 11.42 13.42
N PRO A 6 1.78 11.10 12.46
CA PRO A 6 1.74 11.75 11.16
C PRO A 6 0.37 11.54 10.51
N ASP A 7 -0.20 12.64 9.99
CA ASP A 7 -1.49 12.67 9.31
C ASP A 7 -1.41 12.27 7.83
N ASP A 8 -0.24 11.76 7.39
CA ASP A 8 0.05 11.34 6.02
C ASP A 8 0.22 9.82 5.94
N ALA A 9 -0.43 9.20 4.95
CA ALA A 9 -0.40 7.77 4.74
C ALA A 9 1.03 7.23 4.48
N HIS A 10 1.92 8.00 3.84
CA HIS A 10 3.28 7.53 3.56
C HIS A 10 4.11 7.40 4.84
N ALA A 11 4.03 8.38 5.74
CA ALA A 11 4.65 8.29 7.05
C ALA A 11 4.06 7.16 7.91
N LEU A 12 2.73 6.91 7.82
CA LEU A 12 2.13 5.74 8.46
C LEU A 12 2.62 4.41 7.86
N LEU A 13 2.83 4.33 6.55
CA LEU A 13 3.41 3.15 5.91
C LEU A 13 4.86 2.91 6.34
N CYS A 14 5.67 3.97 6.45
CA CYS A 14 7.02 3.88 7.01
C CYS A 14 6.98 3.39 8.48
N THR A 15 6.01 3.86 9.26
CA THR A 15 5.81 3.42 10.64
C THR A 15 5.41 1.94 10.69
N ALA A 16 4.55 1.48 9.78
CA ALA A 16 4.18 0.07 9.66
C ALA A 16 5.40 -0.82 9.36
N ARG A 17 6.25 -0.39 8.41
CA ARG A 17 7.49 -1.08 8.05
C ARG A 17 8.47 -1.13 9.23
N LEU A 18 8.62 -0.04 9.98
CA LEU A 18 9.42 -0.01 11.19
C LEU A 18 8.88 -1.00 12.23
N ALA A 19 7.58 -0.93 12.53
CA ALA A 19 6.95 -1.80 13.53
C ALA A 19 7.14 -3.29 13.23
N ALA A 20 7.11 -3.69 11.95
CA ALA A 20 7.36 -5.07 11.52
C ALA A 20 8.78 -5.57 11.86
N HIS A 21 9.76 -4.68 12.00
CA HIS A 21 11.17 -5.00 12.25
C HIS A 21 11.63 -4.70 13.68
N LEU A 22 10.74 -4.16 14.55
CA LEU A 22 11.11 -3.89 15.93
C LEU A 22 11.22 -5.19 16.75
N PRO A 23 12.30 -5.36 17.54
CA PRO A 23 12.42 -6.49 18.45
C PRO A 23 11.46 -6.36 19.64
N ASP A 24 11.19 -5.14 20.09
CA ASP A 24 10.22 -4.85 21.13
C ASP A 24 8.78 -4.98 20.59
N ARG A 25 8.15 -6.12 20.92
CA ARG A 25 6.79 -6.45 20.50
C ARG A 25 5.72 -5.56 21.12
N GLN A 26 5.94 -5.04 22.33
CA GLN A 26 4.99 -4.12 22.97
C GLN A 26 4.97 -2.78 22.25
N THR A 27 6.15 -2.25 21.91
CA THR A 27 6.26 -1.03 21.11
C THR A 27 5.70 -1.24 19.69
N ALA A 28 5.98 -2.37 19.04
CA ALA A 28 5.43 -2.69 17.72
C ALA A 28 3.88 -2.74 17.72
N ALA A 29 3.28 -3.37 18.73
CA ALA A 29 1.83 -3.42 18.91
C ALA A 29 1.24 -2.02 19.16
N ALA A 30 1.89 -1.19 19.99
CA ALA A 30 1.46 0.18 20.24
C ALA A 30 1.50 1.05 18.98
N LEU A 31 2.51 0.90 18.12
CA LEU A 31 2.58 1.58 16.83
C LEU A 31 1.48 1.11 15.88
N THR A 32 1.23 -0.21 15.83
CA THR A 32 0.15 -0.80 15.03
C THR A 32 -1.21 -0.25 15.43
N GLY A 33 -1.50 -0.16 16.73
CA GLY A 33 -2.74 0.44 17.24
C GLY A 33 -2.90 1.91 16.85
N LYS A 34 -1.80 2.68 16.85
CA LYS A 34 -1.83 4.08 16.38
C LYS A 34 -2.10 4.18 14.88
N ILE A 35 -1.46 3.33 14.07
CA ILE A 35 -1.71 3.28 12.62
C ILE A 35 -3.19 2.98 12.37
N ALA A 36 -3.76 1.97 13.05
CA ALA A 36 -5.16 1.61 12.91
C ALA A 36 -6.12 2.77 13.23
N ALA A 37 -5.81 3.56 14.27
CA ALA A 37 -6.63 4.71 14.66
C ALA A 37 -6.49 5.91 13.70
N THR A 38 -5.30 6.14 13.15
CA THR A 38 -5.02 7.34 12.33
C THR A 38 -5.28 7.14 10.84
N LEU A 39 -5.02 5.94 10.31
CA LEU A 39 -5.06 5.66 8.87
C LEU A 39 -6.38 6.04 8.17
N PRO A 40 -7.58 5.80 8.75
CA PRO A 40 -8.85 6.18 8.11
C PRO A 40 -9.00 7.68 7.82
N HIS A 41 -8.25 8.53 8.51
CA HIS A 41 -8.29 9.98 8.39
C HIS A 41 -7.02 10.56 7.76
N ALA A 42 -6.06 9.71 7.39
CA ALA A 42 -4.79 10.16 6.85
C ALA A 42 -4.94 10.72 5.44
N ARG A 43 -4.24 11.82 5.18
CA ARG A 43 -4.04 12.37 3.85
C ARG A 43 -3.38 11.33 2.95
N PHE A 44 -3.76 11.36 1.67
CA PHE A 44 -3.29 10.42 0.65
C PHE A 44 -3.68 8.95 0.90
N PHE A 45 -4.50 8.63 1.91
CA PHE A 45 -5.10 7.30 2.01
C PHE A 45 -6.36 7.22 1.14
N ILE A 46 -6.42 6.18 0.31
CA ILE A 46 -7.53 5.87 -0.58
C ILE A 46 -8.10 4.53 -0.13
N ALA A 47 -9.05 4.61 0.81
CA ALA A 47 -9.60 3.43 1.47
C ALA A 47 -10.47 2.57 0.53
N GLN A 48 -11.05 3.16 -0.53
CA GLN A 48 -12.01 2.53 -1.44
C GLN A 48 -11.59 2.71 -2.90
N ALA A 49 -11.87 1.69 -3.70
CA ALA A 49 -11.74 1.70 -5.14
C ALA A 49 -12.95 2.41 -5.81
N PRO A 50 -12.83 2.85 -7.09
CA PRO A 50 -11.63 2.78 -7.92
C PRO A 50 -10.59 3.86 -7.55
N VAL A 51 -9.31 3.55 -7.76
CA VAL A 51 -8.20 4.47 -7.51
C VAL A 51 -7.97 5.36 -8.73
N THR A 52 -8.30 6.65 -8.60
CA THR A 52 -8.24 7.63 -9.70
C THR A 52 -7.22 8.74 -9.51
N LYS A 53 -6.50 8.73 -8.39
CA LYS A 53 -5.55 9.77 -8.00
C LYS A 53 -4.37 9.18 -7.22
N TYR A 54 -3.31 9.97 -7.10
CA TYR A 54 -2.16 9.63 -6.26
C TYR A 54 -2.56 9.40 -4.80
N GLY A 55 -2.10 8.27 -4.25
CA GLY A 55 -2.26 7.93 -2.85
C GLY A 55 -1.95 6.46 -2.56
N LEU A 56 -1.95 6.11 -1.27
CA LEU A 56 -1.78 4.75 -0.80
C LEU A 56 -3.13 4.10 -0.55
N THR A 57 -3.19 2.80 -0.81
CA THR A 57 -4.39 1.96 -0.70
C THR A 57 -4.22 0.92 0.41
N PRO A 58 -5.29 0.25 0.84
CA PRO A 58 -5.21 -0.95 1.69
C PRO A 58 -4.11 -1.94 1.28
N LEU A 59 -3.88 -2.14 -0.02
CA LEU A 59 -2.87 -3.07 -0.54
C LEU A 59 -1.42 -2.65 -0.23
N HIS A 60 -1.16 -1.36 0.03
CA HIS A 60 0.17 -0.92 0.46
C HIS A 60 0.49 -1.31 1.91
N PHE A 61 -0.54 -1.37 2.76
CA PHE A 61 -0.44 -1.77 4.17
C PHE A 61 -0.61 -3.28 4.35
N ALA A 62 -1.37 -3.92 3.45
CA ALA A 62 -1.62 -5.35 3.42
C ALA A 62 -1.29 -5.94 2.03
N PRO A 63 0.01 -6.06 1.67
CA PRO A 63 0.42 -6.53 0.35
C PRO A 63 0.19 -8.04 0.15
N SER A 64 -0.17 -8.78 1.19
CA SER A 64 -0.52 -10.20 1.13
C SER A 64 -1.58 -10.56 2.18
N PRO A 65 -2.29 -11.70 2.04
CA PRO A 65 -3.25 -12.17 3.03
C PRO A 65 -2.65 -12.40 4.43
N GLY A 66 -1.34 -12.67 4.52
CA GLY A 66 -0.63 -12.86 5.79
C GLY A 66 0.03 -11.59 6.36
N ALA A 67 -0.18 -10.42 5.73
CA ALA A 67 0.42 -9.18 6.20
C ALA A 67 -0.13 -8.78 7.59
N PRO A 68 0.70 -8.26 8.51
CA PRO A 68 0.26 -7.93 9.88
C PRO A 68 -0.91 -6.95 9.96
N LEU A 69 -1.05 -6.05 8.99
CA LEU A 69 -2.12 -5.05 8.96
C LEU A 69 -3.31 -5.49 8.12
N ARG A 70 -3.34 -6.74 7.62
CA ARG A 70 -4.43 -7.25 6.78
C ARG A 70 -5.79 -7.14 7.48
N GLU A 71 -5.84 -7.39 8.78
CA GLU A 71 -7.07 -7.38 9.57
C GLU A 71 -7.69 -5.98 9.73
N LEU A 72 -6.96 -4.91 9.40
CA LEU A 72 -7.50 -3.55 9.44
C LEU A 72 -8.50 -3.26 8.32
N PHE A 73 -8.54 -4.10 7.29
CA PHE A 73 -9.32 -3.86 6.07
C PHE A 73 -10.37 -4.95 5.87
N THR A 74 -11.58 -4.53 5.49
CA THR A 74 -12.63 -5.50 5.17
C THR A 74 -12.28 -6.29 3.91
N LYS A 75 -12.97 -7.41 3.70
CA LYS A 75 -12.80 -8.22 2.49
C LYS A 75 -13.14 -7.40 1.24
N GLU A 76 -14.22 -6.62 1.31
CA GLU A 76 -14.73 -5.78 0.22
C GLU A 76 -13.73 -4.68 -0.15
N GLN A 77 -13.09 -4.06 0.86
CA GLN A 77 -12.03 -3.08 0.61
C GLN A 77 -10.85 -3.69 -0.14
N ILE A 78 -10.39 -4.88 0.29
CA ILE A 78 -9.26 -5.54 -0.36
C ILE A 78 -9.64 -6.00 -1.78
N ASP A 79 -10.81 -6.60 -1.96
CA ASP A 79 -11.23 -7.10 -3.26
C ASP A 79 -11.44 -5.97 -4.28
N GLY A 80 -12.10 -4.87 -3.88
CA GLY A 80 -12.27 -3.73 -4.76
C GLY A 80 -10.94 -3.06 -5.14
N GLN A 81 -9.97 -3.03 -4.20
CA GLN A 81 -8.63 -2.50 -4.51
C GLN A 81 -7.84 -3.43 -5.43
N LEU A 82 -8.01 -4.75 -5.32
CA LEU A 82 -7.39 -5.71 -6.23
C LEU A 82 -7.99 -5.61 -7.64
N GLU A 83 -9.31 -5.44 -7.75
CA GLU A 83 -9.99 -5.20 -9.03
C GLU A 83 -9.52 -3.89 -9.66
N SER A 84 -9.51 -2.80 -8.90
CA SER A 84 -8.99 -1.52 -9.39
C SER A 84 -7.50 -1.59 -9.74
N LEU A 85 -6.71 -2.43 -9.07
CA LEU A 85 -5.32 -2.65 -9.45
C LEU A 85 -5.23 -3.37 -10.80
N LEU A 86 -6.02 -4.42 -11.03
CA LEU A 86 -6.06 -5.14 -12.31
C LEU A 86 -6.48 -4.22 -13.48
N GLU A 87 -7.52 -3.42 -13.30
CA GLU A 87 -8.05 -2.52 -14.33
C GLU A 87 -7.08 -1.39 -14.72
N ARG A 88 -6.08 -1.11 -13.87
CA ARG A 88 -5.09 -0.06 -14.10
C ARG A 88 -3.85 -0.52 -14.86
N GLN A 89 -3.76 -1.80 -15.23
CA GLN A 89 -2.70 -2.27 -16.09
C GLN A 89 -2.81 -1.60 -17.47
N GLU A 90 -1.73 -1.03 -17.96
CA GLU A 90 -1.67 -0.41 -19.28
C GLU A 90 -1.38 -1.46 -20.38
N GLU A 91 -1.55 -1.08 -21.65
CA GLU A 91 -1.38 -1.98 -22.81
C GLU A 91 0.02 -2.62 -22.90
N ASP A 92 1.04 -1.95 -22.35
CA ASP A 92 2.42 -2.46 -22.27
C ASP A 92 2.64 -3.46 -21.13
N GLY A 93 1.61 -3.75 -20.35
CA GLY A 93 1.62 -4.66 -19.19
C GLY A 93 2.10 -4.01 -17.88
N GLY A 94 2.48 -2.73 -17.87
CA GLY A 94 2.93 -2.03 -16.68
C GLY A 94 1.83 -1.24 -15.97
N TRP A 95 2.19 -0.64 -14.83
CA TRP A 95 1.29 0.18 -14.00
C TRP A 95 1.70 1.65 -13.93
N PRO A 96 0.76 2.60 -14.09
CA PRO A 96 1.08 4.01 -14.19
C PRO A 96 1.72 4.56 -12.92
N VAL A 97 2.54 5.61 -13.09
CA VAL A 97 3.11 6.38 -11.99
C VAL A 97 2.29 7.64 -11.83
N ASP A 98 1.54 7.75 -10.72
CA ASP A 98 0.53 8.81 -10.54
C ASP A 98 1.10 10.13 -9.98
N TRP A 99 2.42 10.30 -9.96
CA TRP A 99 3.08 11.52 -9.49
C TRP A 99 4.07 12.08 -10.50
N THR A 100 4.35 13.37 -10.39
CA THR A 100 5.32 14.06 -11.23
C THR A 100 6.73 13.57 -10.92
N LEU A 101 7.37 12.99 -11.92
CA LEU A 101 8.74 12.49 -11.83
C LEU A 101 9.75 13.57 -12.22
N PRO A 102 10.94 13.62 -11.59
CA PRO A 102 11.93 14.67 -11.81
C PRO A 102 12.68 14.53 -13.15
N SER A 103 12.64 13.35 -13.79
CA SER A 103 13.33 13.11 -15.06
C SER A 103 12.74 11.91 -15.84
N PRO A 104 13.03 11.80 -17.15
CA PRO A 104 12.70 10.61 -17.94
C PRO A 104 13.37 9.32 -17.44
N ALA A 105 14.58 9.41 -16.89
CA ALA A 105 15.27 8.26 -16.30
C ALA A 105 14.50 7.74 -15.07
N ALA A 106 14.09 8.65 -14.18
CA ALA A 106 13.27 8.29 -13.02
C ALA A 106 11.95 7.63 -13.42
N ARG A 107 11.36 8.01 -14.57
CA ARG A 107 10.17 7.32 -15.10
C ARG A 107 10.43 5.84 -15.35
N SER A 108 11.54 5.51 -15.99
CA SER A 108 11.86 4.11 -16.31
C SER A 108 12.10 3.29 -15.03
N GLU A 109 12.85 3.85 -14.08
CA GLU A 109 13.12 3.21 -12.79
C GLU A 109 11.84 2.96 -11.99
N TRP A 110 10.99 3.99 -11.86
CA TRP A 110 9.75 3.88 -11.09
C TRP A 110 8.69 3.02 -11.78
N ARG A 111 8.61 3.04 -13.11
CA ARG A 111 7.73 2.13 -13.87
C ARG A 111 8.04 0.67 -13.58
N GLY A 112 9.32 0.30 -13.58
CA GLY A 112 9.74 -1.05 -13.20
C GLY A 112 9.33 -1.41 -11.77
N LYS A 113 9.60 -0.51 -10.82
CA LYS A 113 9.25 -0.72 -9.41
C LYS A 113 7.75 -0.88 -9.18
N VAL A 114 6.93 0.02 -9.71
CA VAL A 114 5.47 0.02 -9.54
C VAL A 114 4.85 -1.22 -10.19
N THR A 115 5.35 -1.63 -11.36
CA THR A 115 4.91 -2.86 -12.04
C THR A 115 5.22 -4.09 -11.20
N LEU A 116 6.44 -4.21 -10.67
CA LEU A 116 6.82 -5.34 -9.81
C LEU A 116 5.97 -5.39 -8.53
N ASP A 117 5.71 -4.23 -7.92
CA ASP A 117 4.86 -4.16 -6.72
C ASP A 117 3.43 -4.62 -7.02
N ALA A 118 2.84 -4.16 -8.13
CA ALA A 118 1.50 -4.56 -8.54
C ALA A 118 1.40 -6.06 -8.77
N LEU A 119 2.32 -6.63 -9.56
CA LEU A 119 2.38 -8.07 -9.83
C LEU A 119 2.58 -8.88 -8.54
N SER A 120 3.47 -8.44 -7.66
CA SER A 120 3.74 -9.12 -6.39
C SER A 120 2.50 -9.18 -5.49
N VAL A 121 1.75 -8.08 -5.40
CA VAL A 121 0.50 -8.03 -4.65
C VAL A 121 -0.56 -8.92 -5.29
N LEU A 122 -0.76 -8.82 -6.61
CA LEU A 122 -1.74 -9.64 -7.32
C LEU A 122 -1.44 -11.13 -7.16
N ALA A 123 -0.18 -11.53 -7.29
CA ALA A 123 0.28 -12.90 -7.08
C ALA A 123 0.05 -13.35 -5.63
N ALA A 124 0.40 -12.53 -4.64
CA ALA A 124 0.22 -12.86 -3.22
C ALA A 124 -1.26 -13.07 -2.84
N TYR A 125 -2.18 -12.42 -3.54
CA TYR A 125 -3.63 -12.61 -3.39
C TYR A 125 -4.23 -13.63 -4.37
N GLY A 126 -3.40 -14.34 -5.15
CA GLY A 126 -3.84 -15.37 -6.09
C GLY A 126 -4.68 -14.84 -7.26
N ARG A 127 -4.53 -13.55 -7.62
CA ARG A 127 -5.22 -12.95 -8.76
C ARG A 127 -4.53 -13.27 -10.10
N ILE A 128 -3.24 -13.59 -10.06
CA ILE A 128 -2.43 -13.98 -11.21
C ILE A 128 -1.54 -15.17 -10.82
N GLU A 129 -1.16 -15.97 -11.81
CA GLU A 129 -0.18 -17.05 -11.64
C GLU A 129 1.23 -16.51 -11.82
N VAL A 130 2.17 -17.01 -11.00
CA VAL A 130 3.60 -16.77 -11.14
C VAL A 130 4.20 -18.09 -11.60
N CYS A 131 4.77 -18.09 -12.81
CA CYS A 131 5.46 -19.25 -13.38
C CYS A 131 6.78 -19.54 -12.65
#